data_AF-A0A7J2J996-F1
#
_entry.id   AF-A0A7J2J996-F1
#
_cell.length_a   1.000
_cell.length_b   1.000
_cell.length_c   1.000
_cell.angle_alpha   90.00
_cell.angle_beta   90.00
_cell.angle_gamma   90.00
#
_symmetry.space_group_name_H-M   'P 1'
#
loop_
_entity.id
_entity.type
_entity.pdbx_description
1 polymer ?
#
loop_
_entity_poly.entity_id
_entity_poly.type
_entity_poly.pdbx_seq_one_letter_code
_entity_poly.pdbx_strand_id
1 'polypeptide(L)'
;LDISAIDVGGYGGTSFAAIEYYRAKKMNDWLYERLGKTFWDWGIPTPLSLIEVADVVKDKVEIIATGGIRNGLDVAKAIALGADCAGIAYVILKQAVRGLDSAMREMRAIIEELRSAMFLVGAQDVDDLKSAEVELWI
;
A
#
# COMPACT_ATOMS: atom_id res chain seq x y z
N LEU A 1 11.63 8.21 -21.37
CA LEU A 1 11.45 6.85 -20.84
C LEU A 1 10.04 6.44 -21.22
N ASP A 2 9.87 5.26 -21.80
CA ASP A 2 8.56 4.70 -22.15
C ASP A 2 8.11 3.81 -20.98
N ILE A 3 7.48 4.44 -19.98
CA ILE A 3 7.01 3.78 -18.75
C ILE A 3 5.49 3.74 -18.82
N SER A 4 4.91 2.54 -18.72
CA SER A 4 3.46 2.33 -18.80
C SER A 4 2.75 2.44 -17.45
N ALA A 5 3.44 2.12 -16.35
CA ALA A 5 2.88 2.13 -15.00
C ALA A 5 3.94 2.39 -13.92
N ILE A 6 3.52 2.92 -12.77
CA ILE A 6 4.34 3.15 -11.58
C ILE A 6 3.67 2.49 -10.37
N ASP A 7 4.40 1.64 -9.66
CA ASP A 7 4.05 1.22 -8.30
C ASP A 7 4.77 2.11 -7.29
N VAL A 8 4.02 2.85 -6.47
CA VAL A 8 4.58 3.89 -5.58
C VAL A 8 5.40 3.32 -4.42
N GLY A 9 5.10 2.09 -3.97
CA GLY A 9 5.93 1.38 -2.98
C GLY A 9 6.31 2.17 -1.72
N GLY A 10 5.46 3.09 -1.24
CA GLY A 10 5.79 4.01 -0.16
C GLY A 10 6.00 3.32 1.19
N TYR A 11 6.56 4.05 2.17
CA TYR A 11 6.69 3.54 3.53
C TYR A 11 5.37 3.66 4.31
N GLY A 12 5.25 2.86 5.37
CA GLY A 12 4.04 2.74 6.19
C GLY A 12 3.52 1.30 6.28
N GLY A 13 4.08 0.39 5.48
CA GLY A 13 3.81 -1.05 5.52
C GLY A 13 5.00 -1.89 5.95
N THR A 14 5.41 -2.81 5.07
CA THR A 14 6.61 -3.63 5.31
C THR A 14 7.85 -2.77 5.15
N SER A 15 8.66 -2.64 6.21
CA SER A 15 9.96 -1.98 6.13
C SER A 15 11.06 -2.99 5.80
N PHE A 16 11.68 -2.84 4.63
CA PHE A 16 12.86 -3.65 4.28
C PHE A 16 14.08 -3.28 5.14
N ALA A 17 14.20 -2.03 5.58
CA ALA A 17 15.21 -1.64 6.56
C ALA A 17 15.04 -2.43 7.89
N ALA A 18 13.80 -2.64 8.32
CA ALA A 18 13.48 -3.49 9.47
C ALA A 18 13.81 -4.97 9.23
N ILE A 19 13.51 -5.50 8.03
CA ILE A 19 13.88 -6.87 7.67
C ILE A 19 15.40 -7.05 7.75
N GLU A 20 16.17 -6.14 7.17
CA GLU A 20 17.63 -6.20 7.18
C GLU A 20 18.21 -5.97 8.59
N TYR A 21 17.57 -5.13 9.42
CA TYR A 21 17.89 -5.04 10.84
C TYR A 21 17.82 -6.41 11.54
N TYR A 22 16.72 -7.14 11.37
CA TYR A 22 16.56 -8.45 12.01
C TYR A 22 17.52 -9.50 11.45
N ARG A 23 17.84 -9.43 10.15
CA ARG A 23 18.87 -10.28 9.54
C ARG A 23 20.26 -9.99 10.14
N ALA A 24 20.66 -8.73 10.22
CA ALA A 24 21.93 -8.31 10.81
C ALA A 24 22.04 -8.72 12.28
N LYS A 25 20.97 -8.51 13.06
CA LYS A 25 20.89 -8.94 14.46
C LYS A 25 21.09 -10.45 14.61
N LYS A 26 20.47 -11.26 13.75
CA LYS A 26 20.66 -12.73 13.75
C LYS A 26 22.10 -13.14 13.42
N MET A 27 22.82 -12.31 12.67
CA MET A 27 24.23 -12.52 12.30
C MET A 27 25.22 -11.93 13.32
N ASN A 28 24.75 -11.27 14.39
CA ASN A 28 25.56 -10.48 15.32
C ASN A 28 26.38 -9.36 14.63
N ASP A 29 25.84 -8.78 13.56
CA ASP A 29 26.45 -7.64 12.88
C ASP A 29 25.93 -6.32 13.48
N TRP A 30 26.68 -5.79 14.46
CA TRP A 30 26.25 -4.61 15.22
C TRP A 30 26.12 -3.34 14.37
N LEU A 31 26.93 -3.20 13.31
CA LEU A 31 26.94 -2.01 12.48
C LEU A 31 25.65 -1.97 11.64
N TYR A 32 25.35 -3.07 10.95
CA TYR A 32 24.13 -3.17 10.15
C TYR A 32 22.86 -3.23 11.00
N GLU A 33 22.94 -3.80 12.21
CA GLU A 33 21.85 -3.68 13.19
C GLU A 33 21.58 -2.19 13.53
N ARG A 34 22.62 -1.41 13.85
CA ARG A 34 22.42 0.03 14.13
C ARG A 34 21.87 0.77 12.91
N LEU A 35 22.41 0.51 11.72
CA LEU A 35 21.97 1.15 10.47
C LEU A 35 20.48 0.87 10.18
N GLY A 36 20.07 -0.41 10.19
CA GLY A 36 18.68 -0.78 9.93
C GLY A 36 17.71 -0.15 10.93
N LYS A 37 18.13 0.01 12.20
CA LYS A 37 17.34 0.72 13.22
C LYS A 37 17.23 2.22 12.95
N THR A 38 18.31 2.88 12.54
CA THR A 38 18.30 4.32 12.23
C THR A 38 17.39 4.65 11.04
N PHE A 39 17.38 3.80 10.02
CA PHE A 39 16.61 4.02 8.78
C PHE A 39 15.30 3.23 8.73
N TRP A 40 14.78 2.79 9.89
CA TRP A 40 13.64 1.89 9.98
C TRP A 40 12.40 2.42 9.24
N ASP A 41 12.11 3.71 9.41
CA ASP A 41 10.97 4.42 8.82
C ASP A 41 11.42 5.42 7.73
N TRP A 42 12.58 5.20 7.10
CA TRP A 42 13.05 6.06 6.02
C TRP A 42 12.27 5.82 4.73
N GLY A 43 11.73 6.89 4.12
CA GLY A 43 11.06 6.86 2.82
C GLY A 43 10.02 7.98 2.69
N ILE A 44 9.22 7.92 1.62
CA ILE A 44 8.04 8.78 1.43
C ILE A 44 6.79 7.98 1.85
N PRO A 45 5.90 8.51 2.71
CA PRO A 45 4.68 7.79 3.09
C PRO A 45 3.83 7.51 1.85
N THR A 46 3.21 6.33 1.76
CA THR A 46 2.41 5.93 0.58
C THR A 46 1.40 6.97 0.10
N PRO A 47 0.57 7.61 0.95
CA PRO A 47 -0.36 8.64 0.47
C PRO A 47 0.35 9.85 -0.16
N LEU A 48 1.48 10.26 0.41
CA LEU A 48 2.25 11.40 -0.12
C LEU A 48 2.93 11.04 -1.44
N SER A 49 3.55 9.86 -1.51
CA SER A 49 4.17 9.38 -2.76
C SER A 49 3.14 9.23 -3.88
N LEU A 50 1.93 8.78 -3.55
CA LEU A 50 0.83 8.68 -4.50
C LEU A 50 0.41 10.05 -5.04
N ILE A 51 0.19 11.02 -4.15
CA ILE A 51 -0.18 12.39 -4.55
C ILE A 51 0.89 13.03 -5.43
N GLU A 52 2.17 12.89 -5.04
CA GLU A 52 3.29 13.43 -5.81
C GLU A 52 3.39 12.80 -7.20
N VAL A 53 3.21 11.49 -7.31
CA VAL A 53 3.22 10.80 -8.62
C VAL A 53 2.01 11.21 -9.46
N ALA A 54 0.81 11.24 -8.88
CA ALA A 54 -0.43 11.61 -9.57
C ALA A 54 -0.36 13.02 -10.17
N ASP A 55 0.16 14.00 -9.42
CA ASP A 55 0.32 15.39 -9.89
C ASP A 55 1.29 15.49 -11.09
N VAL A 56 2.35 14.68 -11.09
CA VAL A 56 3.35 14.68 -12.16
C VAL A 56 2.84 13.99 -13.43
N VAL A 57 2.20 12.82 -13.30
CA VAL A 57 1.82 12.01 -14.47
C VAL A 57 0.48 12.42 -15.09
N LYS A 58 -0.43 13.06 -14.33
CA LYS A 58 -1.71 13.60 -14.81
C LYS A 58 -2.48 12.62 -15.70
N ASP A 59 -2.71 11.41 -15.19
CA ASP A 59 -3.45 10.32 -15.84
C ASP A 59 -2.80 9.73 -17.12
N LYS A 60 -1.53 10.05 -17.40
CA LYS A 60 -0.81 9.50 -18.57
C LYS A 60 -0.13 8.17 -18.32
N VAL A 61 -0.01 7.77 -17.06
CA VAL A 61 0.72 6.58 -16.60
C VAL A 61 -0.13 5.94 -15.51
N GLU A 62 -0.33 4.63 -15.59
CA GLU A 62 -1.10 3.91 -14.57
C GLU A 62 -0.35 3.93 -13.22
N ILE A 63 -1.08 4.10 -12.12
CA ILE A 63 -0.52 4.19 -10.78
C ILE A 63 -1.06 3.06 -9.90
N ILE A 64 -0.14 2.30 -9.33
CA ILE A 64 -0.43 1.25 -8.36
C ILE A 64 -0.02 1.76 -6.97
N ALA A 65 -0.99 1.83 -6.06
CA ALA A 65 -0.73 2.17 -4.67
C ALA A 65 -0.34 0.92 -3.87
N THR A 66 0.94 0.82 -3.48
CA THR A 66 1.40 -0.20 -2.53
C THR A 66 2.18 0.42 -1.39
N GLY A 67 2.56 -0.40 -0.41
CA GLY A 67 3.15 0.06 0.85
C GLY A 67 2.09 0.36 1.89
N GLY A 68 1.81 -0.59 2.77
CA GLY A 68 0.97 -0.34 3.95
C GLY A 68 -0.54 -0.32 3.69
N ILE A 69 -1.02 -0.78 2.54
CA ILE A 69 -2.45 -1.08 2.32
C ILE A 69 -2.81 -2.32 3.15
N ARG A 70 -3.79 -2.20 4.06
CA ARG A 70 -4.14 -3.25 5.03
C ARG A 70 -5.54 -3.82 4.88
N ASN A 71 -6.47 -3.04 4.36
CA ASN A 71 -7.90 -3.33 4.31
C ASN A 71 -8.54 -2.66 3.10
N GLY A 72 -9.82 -2.93 2.84
CA GLY A 72 -10.53 -2.33 1.70
C GLY A 72 -10.78 -0.82 1.81
N LEU A 73 -10.78 -0.25 3.01
CA LEU A 73 -10.86 1.20 3.19
C LEU A 73 -9.57 1.89 2.74
N ASP A 74 -8.39 1.31 3.05
CA ASP A 74 -7.11 1.82 2.55
C ASP A 74 -7.05 1.76 1.01
N VAL A 75 -7.59 0.69 0.41
CA VAL A 75 -7.73 0.57 -1.05
C VAL A 75 -8.61 1.69 -1.59
N ALA A 76 -9.77 1.93 -0.97
CA ALA A 76 -10.70 2.97 -1.39
C ALA A 76 -10.06 4.35 -1.34
N LYS A 77 -9.36 4.66 -0.24
CA LYS A 77 -8.66 5.93 -0.08
C LYS A 77 -7.52 6.08 -1.09
N ALA A 78 -6.79 5.01 -1.41
CA ALA A 78 -5.74 5.05 -2.42
C ALA A 78 -6.30 5.35 -3.82
N ILE A 79 -7.40 4.71 -4.22
CA ILE A 79 -8.06 5.00 -5.50
C ILE A 79 -8.52 6.47 -5.53
N ALA A 80 -9.18 6.92 -4.46
CA ALA A 80 -9.65 8.29 -4.34
C ALA A 80 -8.52 9.35 -4.30
N LEU A 81 -7.29 8.95 -3.96
CA LEU A 81 -6.08 9.80 -4.08
C LEU A 81 -5.41 9.75 -5.45
N GLY A 82 -5.98 9.04 -6.43
CA GLY A 82 -5.50 9.00 -7.81
C GLY A 82 -4.83 7.69 -8.23
N ALA A 83 -4.90 6.61 -7.43
CA ALA A 83 -4.43 5.31 -7.87
C ALA A 83 -5.43 4.63 -8.83
N ASP A 84 -4.93 3.85 -9.79
CA ASP A 84 -5.75 2.99 -10.66
C ASP A 84 -6.04 1.65 -10.01
N CYS A 85 -5.10 1.14 -9.21
CA CYS A 85 -5.34 0.00 -8.33
C CYS A 85 -4.45 0.04 -7.09
N ALA A 86 -4.70 -0.87 -6.16
CA ALA A 86 -3.90 -1.02 -4.94
C ALA A 86 -3.37 -2.46 -4.81
N GLY A 87 -2.15 -2.58 -4.29
CA GLY A 87 -1.51 -3.87 -4.05
C GLY A 87 -1.25 -4.13 -2.56
N ILE A 88 -1.46 -5.39 -2.15
CA ILE A 88 -1.36 -5.83 -0.76
C ILE A 88 -0.43 -7.04 -0.68
N ALA A 89 0.65 -6.94 0.11
CA ALA A 89 1.60 -8.03 0.31
C ALA A 89 1.47 -8.68 1.69
N TYR A 90 1.92 -8.00 2.76
CA TYR A 90 2.09 -8.61 4.09
C TYR A 90 0.81 -9.18 4.71
N VAL A 91 -0.32 -8.49 4.55
CA VAL A 91 -1.62 -8.95 5.10
C VAL A 91 -2.03 -10.28 4.46
N ILE A 92 -1.96 -10.38 3.14
CA ILE A 92 -2.27 -11.62 2.41
C ILE A 92 -1.24 -12.71 2.73
N LEU A 93 0.06 -12.38 2.73
CA LEU A 93 1.13 -13.34 3.06
C LEU A 93 0.91 -13.96 4.45
N LYS A 94 0.58 -13.15 5.46
CA LYS A 94 0.35 -13.62 6.83
C LYS A 94 -0.78 -14.67 6.90
N GLN A 95 -1.81 -14.53 6.07
CA GLN A 95 -2.91 -15.48 5.99
C GLN A 95 -2.57 -16.67 5.09
N ALA A 96 -1.83 -16.46 3.99
CA ALA A 96 -1.40 -17.52 3.09
C ALA A 96 -0.50 -18.56 3.78
N VAL A 97 0.32 -18.14 4.75
CA VAL A 97 1.12 -19.06 5.59
C VAL A 97 0.23 -20.00 6.42
N ARG A 98 -1.05 -19.66 6.63
CA ARG A 98 -2.05 -20.50 7.31
C ARG A 98 -2.86 -21.38 6.34
N GLY A 99 -2.66 -21.23 5.04
CA GLY A 99 -3.32 -21.98 3.98
C GLY A 99 -4.16 -21.12 3.02
N LEU A 100 -4.49 -21.70 1.87
CA LEU A 100 -5.23 -21.04 0.78
C LEU A 100 -6.58 -20.49 1.25
N ASP A 101 -7.35 -21.27 2.00
CA ASP A 101 -8.68 -20.85 2.47
C ASP A 101 -8.61 -19.60 3.37
N SER A 102 -7.57 -19.50 4.20
CA SER A 102 -7.35 -18.33 5.05
C SER A 102 -7.03 -17.09 4.23
N ALA A 103 -6.19 -17.21 3.19
CA ALA A 103 -5.89 -16.11 2.28
C ALA A 103 -7.11 -15.69 1.45
N MET A 104 -7.89 -16.65 0.94
CA MET A 104 -9.12 -16.38 0.18
C MET A 104 -10.18 -15.69 1.04
N ARG A 105 -10.28 -16.07 2.32
CA ARG A 105 -11.18 -15.40 3.28
C ARG A 105 -10.78 -13.96 3.52
N GLU A 106 -9.50 -13.68 3.70
CA GLU A 106 -8.98 -12.32 3.87
C GLU A 106 -9.24 -11.45 2.62
N MET A 107 -8.95 -11.99 1.44
CA MET A 107 -9.19 -11.28 0.18
C MET A 107 -10.67 -10.93 -0.02
N ARG A 108 -11.58 -11.85 0.33
CA ARG A 108 -13.02 -11.56 0.32
C ARG A 108 -13.40 -10.44 1.29
N ALA A 109 -12.84 -10.43 2.51
CA ALA A 109 -13.10 -9.37 3.47
C ALA A 109 -12.66 -8.00 2.94
N ILE A 110 -11.46 -7.91 2.37
CA ILE A 110 -10.93 -6.67 1.76
C ILE A 110 -11.83 -6.16 0.63
N ILE A 111 -12.34 -7.06 -0.22
CA ILE A 111 -13.27 -6.69 -1.30
C ILE A 111 -14.58 -6.14 -0.72
N GLU A 112 -15.16 -6.79 0.30
CA GLU A 112 -16.40 -6.31 0.91
C GLU A 112 -16.21 -4.99 1.67
N GLU A 113 -15.04 -4.76 2.27
CA GLU A 113 -14.68 -3.47 2.87
C GLU A 113 -14.59 -2.35 1.82
N LEU A 114 -13.97 -2.61 0.67
CA LEU A 114 -13.90 -1.65 -0.45
C LEU A 114 -15.31 -1.31 -0.96
N ARG A 115 -16.15 -2.32 -1.20
CA ARG A 115 -17.54 -2.13 -1.62
C ARG A 115 -18.35 -1.35 -0.60
N SER A 116 -18.10 -1.58 0.69
CA SER A 116 -18.74 -0.83 1.76
C SER A 116 -18.31 0.64 1.75
N ALA A 117 -17.02 0.92 1.56
CA ALA A 117 -16.52 2.29 1.43
C ALA A 117 -17.14 3.00 0.22
N MET A 118 -17.19 2.34 -0.95
CA MET A 118 -17.85 2.86 -2.15
C MET A 118 -19.32 3.18 -1.91
N PHE A 119 -20.05 2.28 -1.26
CA PHE A 119 -21.46 2.51 -0.90
C PHE A 119 -21.65 3.74 -0.01
N LEU A 120 -20.78 3.92 1.00
CA LEU A 120 -20.88 5.04 1.95
C LEU A 120 -20.62 6.41 1.32
N VAL A 121 -19.83 6.47 0.24
CA VAL A 121 -19.55 7.71 -0.51
C VAL A 121 -20.39 7.85 -1.79
N GLY A 122 -21.28 6.88 -2.06
CA GLY A 122 -22.15 6.91 -3.24
C GLY A 122 -21.45 6.62 -4.57
N ALA A 123 -20.28 5.98 -4.56
CA ALA A 123 -19.56 5.57 -5.76
C ALA A 123 -20.13 4.26 -6.33
N GLN A 124 -20.56 4.25 -7.59
CA GLN A 124 -21.13 3.06 -8.23
C GLN A 124 -20.05 2.13 -8.79
N ASP A 125 -18.91 2.71 -9.17
CA ASP A 125 -17.73 2.01 -9.67
C ASP A 125 -16.44 2.66 -9.16
N VAL A 126 -15.31 2.12 -9.62
CA VAL A 126 -13.97 2.56 -9.20
C VAL A 126 -13.65 3.95 -9.75
N ASP A 127 -14.19 4.32 -10.91
CA ASP A 127 -13.96 5.63 -11.52
C ASP A 127 -14.71 6.72 -10.75
N ASP A 128 -15.95 6.45 -10.30
CA ASP A 128 -16.68 7.33 -9.39
C ASP A 128 -15.90 7.55 -8.08
N LEU A 129 -15.27 6.50 -7.56
CA LEU A 129 -14.52 6.55 -6.30
C LEU A 129 -13.33 7.52 -6.36
N LYS A 130 -12.71 7.73 -7.54
CA LYS A 130 -11.64 8.71 -7.74
C LYS A 130 -12.05 10.15 -7.43
N SER A 131 -13.35 10.43 -7.41
CA SER A 131 -13.90 11.76 -7.11
C SER A 131 -14.29 11.95 -5.64
N ALA A 132 -14.14 10.92 -4.79
CA ALA A 132 -14.51 10.99 -3.38
C ALA A 132 -13.52 11.85 -2.58
N GLU A 133 -14.03 12.63 -1.62
CA GLU A 133 -13.18 13.35 -0.67
C GLU A 133 -12.52 12.37 0.31
N VAL A 134 -11.22 12.56 0.55
CA VAL A 134 -10.41 11.67 1.38
C VAL A 134 -9.64 12.45 2.43
N GLU A 135 -9.71 11.97 3.67
CA GLU A 135 -8.74 12.32 4.71
C GLU A 135 -7.47 11.47 4.56
N LEU A 136 -6.32 12.15 4.50
CA LEU A 136 -5.00 11.50 4.44
C LEU A 136 -4.78 10.60 5.67
N TRP A 137 -4.26 9.40 5.43
CA TRP A 137 -3.88 8.47 6.51
C TRP A 137 -2.36 8.38 6.58
N ILE A 138 -1.75 9.06 7.55
CA ILE A 138 -0.29 9.12 7.72
C ILE A 138 0.11 8.44 9.02
#